data_AF-A0A226E8I5-F1
#
_entry.id   AF-A0A226E8I5-F1
#
_cell.length_a   1.000
_cell.length_b   1.000
_cell.length_c   1.000
_cell.angle_alpha   90.00
_cell.angle_beta   90.00
_cell.angle_gamma   90.00
#
_symmetry.space_group_name_H-M   'P 1'
#
loop_
_entity.id
_entity.type
_entity.pdbx_description
1 polymer ?
#
loop_
_entity_poly.entity_id
_entity_poly.type
_entity_poly.pdbx_seq_one_letter_code
_entity_poly.pdbx_strand_id
1 'polypeptide(L)'
;MDIQPVTNTHTVALLPEILRNVTSFLPTTNLIVCTQVNSGWEDAARIHLRARVMVTLSAECSKSYLNVMHVRSNYYKRIELCWKRDEQFPQFLPQFKHFAEQCRGKVRHMSTEFFLGGGPDSEEFLHIIKTLGTQVTSLNLELFSVYPNEADVLFFVDVKSQLFFPGPCPTPTSLPNINITRYSGTWYLYQTYASTVQLFFSCQLGEYYPPRADGTWDGVTRMTERMTGNIISVPGTVKFFSTDGSAVFTSDNHLFSGNLPNIGINSPAGVTLTINYIVLATDYSSYAVEWTCYDFGISNFQFLWIFSRGATISQSNLQNIRKALNSQRINSAWLRDQDLSGCHFL
;
A
#
# COMPACT_ATOMS: atom_id res chain seq x y z
N MET A 1 50.32 37.79 -11.03
CA MET A 1 49.79 37.42 -12.37
C MET A 1 48.70 36.39 -12.08
N ASP A 2 47.46 36.85 -11.92
CA ASP A 2 46.32 36.00 -11.59
C ASP A 2 45.99 35.11 -12.79
N ILE A 3 46.19 33.80 -12.62
CA ILE A 3 45.75 32.81 -13.60
C ILE A 3 44.25 32.60 -13.33
N GLN A 4 43.40 33.34 -14.02
CA GLN A 4 41.98 32.98 -14.07
C GLN A 4 41.85 31.64 -14.81
N PRO A 5 41.12 30.66 -14.26
CA PRO A 5 40.83 29.44 -14.98
C PRO A 5 39.87 29.78 -16.11
N VAL A 6 40.37 29.76 -17.36
CA VAL A 6 39.52 29.81 -18.55
C VAL A 6 38.68 28.54 -18.53
N THR A 7 37.44 28.65 -18.05
CA THR A 7 36.44 27.60 -18.22
C THR A 7 35.98 27.66 -19.66
N ASN A 8 36.69 26.93 -20.54
CA ASN A 8 36.20 26.62 -21.87
C ASN A 8 34.94 25.75 -21.72
N THR A 9 33.80 26.39 -21.52
CA THR A 9 32.49 25.77 -21.52
C THR A 9 32.20 25.35 -22.94
N HIS A 10 32.36 24.06 -23.21
CA HIS A 10 32.11 23.47 -24.52
C HIS A 10 30.68 23.83 -24.97
N THR A 11 30.49 24.28 -26.22
CA THR A 11 29.20 24.83 -26.75
C THR A 11 28.00 23.90 -26.52
N VAL A 12 28.28 22.61 -26.42
CA VAL A 12 27.33 21.53 -26.10
C VAL A 12 26.76 21.59 -24.69
N ALA A 13 27.57 22.00 -23.71
CA ALA A 13 27.10 22.24 -22.35
C ALA A 13 26.16 23.46 -22.28
N LEU A 14 26.23 24.36 -23.28
CA LEU A 14 25.36 25.52 -23.42
C LEU A 14 24.08 25.24 -24.23
N LEU A 15 23.98 24.07 -24.89
CA LEU A 15 22.86 23.70 -25.77
C LEU A 15 22.23 22.34 -25.39
N PRO A 16 21.57 22.25 -24.21
CA PRO A 16 21.03 20.99 -23.67
C PRO A 16 19.94 20.34 -24.54
N GLU A 17 19.32 21.08 -25.45
CA GLU A 17 18.28 20.58 -26.37
C GLU A 17 18.85 19.71 -27.49
N ILE A 18 19.99 20.11 -28.06
CA ILE A 18 20.68 19.33 -29.10
C ILE A 18 21.15 18.00 -28.50
N LEU A 19 21.76 18.06 -27.31
CA LEU A 19 22.24 16.88 -26.63
C LEU A 19 21.09 15.95 -26.20
N ARG A 20 19.94 16.53 -25.79
CA ARG A 20 18.71 15.79 -25.51
C ARG A 20 18.26 14.97 -26.71
N ASN A 21 18.29 15.55 -27.91
CA ASN A 21 17.85 14.90 -29.13
C ASN A 21 18.84 13.80 -29.56
N VAL A 22 20.14 14.09 -29.60
CA VAL A 22 21.16 13.11 -30.00
C VAL A 22 21.17 11.89 -29.06
N THR A 23 21.13 12.10 -27.74
CA THR A 23 21.10 11.00 -26.76
C THR A 23 19.81 10.21 -26.76
N SER A 24 18.73 10.71 -27.38
CA SER A 24 17.47 9.96 -27.51
C SER A 24 17.48 8.93 -28.63
N PHE A 25 18.36 9.08 -29.63
CA PHE A 25 18.48 8.15 -30.76
C PHE A 25 19.52 7.05 -30.55
N LEU A 26 20.39 7.20 -29.55
CA LEU A 26 21.47 6.25 -29.27
C LEU A 26 21.09 5.37 -28.07
N PRO A 27 21.18 4.03 -28.18
CA PRO A 27 21.05 3.14 -27.04
C PRO A 27 22.07 3.53 -25.94
N THR A 28 21.66 3.50 -24.67
CA THR A 28 22.50 3.88 -23.53
C THR A 28 23.83 3.11 -23.48
N THR A 29 23.82 1.83 -23.89
CA THR A 29 25.02 1.00 -24.02
C THR A 29 26.02 1.56 -25.03
N ASN A 30 25.54 2.10 -26.16
CA ASN A 30 26.38 2.69 -27.18
C ASN A 30 26.97 4.04 -26.73
N LEU A 31 26.30 4.78 -25.86
CA LEU A 31 26.85 6.00 -25.27
C LEU A 31 27.94 5.74 -24.22
N ILE A 32 27.97 4.53 -23.65
CA ILE A 32 29.00 4.13 -22.67
C ILE A 32 30.23 3.55 -23.39
N VAL A 33 30.04 2.93 -24.57
CA VAL A 33 31.11 2.20 -25.28
C VAL A 33 31.63 2.92 -26.53
N CYS A 34 30.80 3.69 -27.25
CA CYS A 34 31.14 4.23 -28.58
C CYS A 34 31.58 5.69 -28.61
N THR A 35 31.58 6.43 -27.51
CA THR A 35 31.91 7.86 -27.56
C THR A 35 33.42 8.09 -27.60
N GLN A 36 34.04 7.97 -28.78
CA GLN A 36 35.32 8.61 -29.10
C GLN A 36 35.14 10.12 -29.39
N VAL A 37 34.31 10.80 -28.60
CA VAL A 37 34.15 12.26 -28.65
C VAL A 37 35.06 12.91 -27.62
N ASN A 38 35.38 14.20 -27.81
CA ASN A 38 36.17 14.94 -26.83
C ASN A 38 35.49 14.92 -25.44
N SER A 39 36.29 15.06 -24.38
CA SER A 39 35.84 14.92 -22.98
C SER A 39 34.63 15.78 -22.63
N GLY A 40 34.48 16.96 -23.25
CA GLY A 40 33.35 17.87 -23.00
C GLY A 40 31.99 17.32 -23.47
N TRP A 41 31.94 16.68 -24.64
CA TRP A 41 30.72 15.99 -25.11
C TRP A 41 30.37 14.79 -24.25
N GLU A 42 31.38 14.02 -23.85
CA GLU A 42 31.19 12.84 -23.02
C GLU A 42 30.65 13.22 -21.64
N ASP A 43 31.21 14.27 -21.02
CA ASP A 43 30.74 14.80 -19.75
C ASP A 43 29.30 15.34 -19.84
N ALA A 44 28.97 16.09 -20.90
CA ALA A 44 27.62 16.58 -21.12
C ALA A 44 26.61 15.42 -21.34
N ALA A 45 26.96 14.43 -22.16
CA ALA A 45 26.15 13.23 -22.40
C ALA A 45 25.89 12.45 -21.09
N ARG A 46 26.92 12.24 -20.27
CA ARG A 46 26.79 11.57 -18.97
C ARG A 46 25.90 12.34 -17.99
N ILE A 47 26.00 13.67 -17.94
CA ILE A 47 25.10 14.51 -17.11
C ILE A 47 23.64 14.30 -17.53
N HIS A 48 23.37 14.31 -18.84
CA HIS A 48 22.01 14.11 -19.36
C HIS A 48 21.48 12.70 -19.12
N LEU A 49 22.30 11.66 -19.35
CA LEU A 49 21.90 10.27 -19.08
C LEU A 49 21.56 10.06 -17.60
N ARG A 50 22.38 10.57 -16.68
CA ARG A 50 22.14 10.43 -15.23
C ARG A 50 20.89 11.14 -14.73
N ALA A 51 20.44 12.17 -15.44
CA ALA A 51 19.20 12.85 -15.14
C ALA A 51 17.96 12.05 -15.60
N ARG A 52 18.10 11.15 -16.59
CA ARG A 52 16.97 10.46 -17.25
C ARG A 52 16.87 8.98 -16.91
N VAL A 53 18.00 8.31 -16.79
CA VAL A 53 18.07 6.87 -16.54
C VAL A 53 17.75 6.61 -15.07
N MET A 54 16.78 5.72 -14.85
CA MET A 54 16.51 5.16 -13.54
C MET A 54 17.55 4.08 -13.27
N VAL A 55 18.19 4.12 -12.10
CA VAL A 55 19.10 3.07 -11.65
C VAL A 55 18.43 2.32 -10.52
N THR A 56 18.26 1.02 -10.71
CA THR A 56 17.80 0.08 -9.69
C THR A 56 19.02 -0.37 -8.86
N LEU A 57 18.95 -0.14 -7.56
CA LEU A 57 20.01 -0.44 -6.60
C LEU A 57 19.48 -1.47 -5.61
N SER A 58 20.10 -2.65 -5.59
CA SER A 58 19.90 -3.60 -4.50
C SER A 58 20.63 -3.14 -3.22
N ALA A 59 20.26 -3.70 -2.07
CA ALA A 59 20.98 -3.50 -0.80
C ALA A 59 22.51 -3.73 -0.97
N GLU A 60 22.91 -4.85 -1.57
CA GLU A 60 24.32 -5.18 -1.85
C GLU A 60 24.99 -4.20 -2.84
N CYS A 61 24.28 -3.80 -3.90
CA CYS A 61 24.83 -2.91 -4.92
C CYS A 61 24.91 -1.45 -4.47
N SER A 62 24.13 -1.04 -3.47
CA SER A 62 24.11 0.34 -2.96
C SER A 62 25.48 0.82 -2.46
N LYS A 63 26.23 -0.05 -1.76
CA LYS A 63 27.58 0.27 -1.25
C LYS A 63 28.58 0.50 -2.39
N SER A 64 28.59 -0.39 -3.37
CA SER A 64 29.46 -0.27 -4.56
C SER A 64 29.13 1.00 -5.35
N TYR A 65 27.84 1.28 -5.53
CA TYR A 65 27.37 2.51 -6.17
C TYR A 65 27.87 3.76 -5.42
N LEU A 66 27.69 3.82 -4.11
CA LEU A 66 28.13 4.97 -3.30
C LEU A 66 29.65 5.18 -3.41
N ASN A 67 30.46 4.12 -3.36
CA ASN A 67 31.91 4.21 -3.52
C ASN A 67 32.30 4.82 -4.88
N VAL A 68 31.68 4.37 -5.96
CA VAL A 68 31.96 4.88 -7.31
C VAL A 68 31.50 6.34 -7.45
N MET A 69 30.32 6.68 -6.93
CA MET A 69 29.76 8.02 -7.09
C MET A 69 30.40 9.06 -6.16
N HIS A 70 30.91 8.63 -5.00
CA HIS A 70 31.63 9.50 -4.08
C HIS A 70 32.93 10.02 -4.71
N VAL A 71 33.75 9.12 -5.28
CA VAL A 71 35.02 9.49 -5.95
C VAL A 71 34.77 10.47 -7.10
N ARG A 72 33.67 10.30 -7.83
CA ARG A 72 33.39 11.03 -9.06
C ARG A 72 32.41 12.20 -8.89
N SER A 73 31.84 12.40 -7.71
CA SER A 73 30.75 13.36 -7.43
C SER A 73 29.57 13.28 -8.43
N ASN A 74 29.24 12.08 -8.90
CA ASN A 74 28.51 11.87 -10.17
C ASN A 74 27.21 11.06 -10.03
N TYR A 75 26.33 11.49 -9.14
CA TYR A 75 25.14 10.74 -8.71
C TYR A 75 23.99 10.78 -9.74
N TYR A 76 23.22 9.69 -9.81
CA TYR A 76 21.97 9.64 -10.57
C TYR A 76 20.85 10.39 -9.85
N LYS A 77 19.96 11.01 -10.63
CA LYS A 77 18.83 11.78 -10.10
C LYS A 77 17.57 10.92 -9.93
N ARG A 78 17.49 9.77 -10.58
CA ARG A 78 16.36 8.83 -10.56
C ARG A 78 16.85 7.48 -10.04
N ILE A 79 16.38 7.08 -8.88
CA ILE A 79 16.87 5.89 -8.18
C ILE A 79 15.68 5.04 -7.76
N GLU A 80 15.80 3.74 -7.97
CA GLU A 80 14.91 2.73 -7.41
C GLU A 80 15.74 1.93 -6.40
N LEU A 81 15.35 1.95 -5.13
CA LEU A 81 15.97 1.14 -4.09
C LEU A 81 15.13 -0.12 -3.89
N CYS A 82 15.73 -1.27 -4.18
CA CYS A 82 15.15 -2.57 -3.88
C CYS A 82 15.95 -3.19 -2.74
N TRP A 83 15.34 -3.45 -1.59
CA TRP A 83 15.89 -4.48 -0.70
C TRP A 83 15.56 -5.86 -1.26
N LYS A 84 16.37 -6.86 -0.93
CA LYS A 84 15.94 -8.24 -1.16
C LYS A 84 14.79 -8.53 -0.21
N ARG A 85 13.80 -9.25 -0.73
CA ARG A 85 12.69 -9.88 0.00
C ARG A 85 13.13 -10.62 1.28
N ASP A 86 14.38 -11.07 1.33
CA ASP A 86 14.94 -11.85 2.44
C ASP A 86 15.45 -10.99 3.62
N GLU A 87 15.64 -9.68 3.45
CA GLU A 87 16.02 -8.77 4.54
C GLU A 87 14.76 -8.19 5.20
N GLN A 88 14.61 -8.37 6.51
CA GLN A 88 13.49 -7.76 7.24
C GLN A 88 13.60 -6.23 7.20
N PHE A 89 12.47 -5.53 7.29
CA PHE A 89 12.37 -4.07 7.22
C PHE A 89 13.38 -3.37 8.15
N PRO A 90 13.59 -3.82 9.41
CA PRO A 90 14.57 -3.23 10.32
C PRO A 90 16.04 -3.39 9.89
N GLN A 91 16.37 -4.42 9.10
CA GLN A 91 17.75 -4.68 8.65
C GLN A 91 18.17 -3.74 7.51
N PHE A 92 17.20 -3.25 6.75
CA PHE A 92 17.43 -2.28 5.69
C PHE A 92 17.51 -0.84 6.18
N LEU A 93 16.78 -0.47 7.24
CA LEU A 93 16.76 0.92 7.72
C LEU A 93 18.16 1.52 7.92
N PRO A 94 19.13 0.82 8.56
CA PRO A 94 20.49 1.35 8.71
C PRO A 94 21.20 1.59 7.36
N GLN A 95 20.99 0.70 6.39
CA GLN A 95 21.58 0.81 5.05
C GLN A 95 20.95 1.97 4.28
N PHE A 96 19.63 2.09 4.36
CA PHE A 96 18.89 3.17 3.74
C PHE A 96 19.26 4.53 4.33
N LYS A 97 19.43 4.60 5.67
CA LYS A 97 19.91 5.78 6.36
C LYS A 97 21.28 6.23 5.84
N HIS A 98 22.22 5.30 5.76
CA HIS A 98 23.55 5.58 5.24
C HIS A 98 23.49 6.10 3.80
N PHE A 99 22.68 5.46 2.95
CA PHE A 99 22.45 5.92 1.58
C PHE A 99 21.87 7.35 1.53
N ALA A 100 20.85 7.64 2.34
CA ALA A 100 20.18 8.93 2.37
C ALA A 100 21.13 10.07 2.78
N GLU A 101 22.01 9.82 3.76
CA GLU A 101 23.03 10.76 4.20
C GLU A 101 24.05 11.06 3.08
N GLN A 102 24.53 10.04 2.38
CA GLN A 102 25.51 10.20 1.28
C GLN A 102 24.91 10.86 0.03
N CYS A 103 23.60 10.69 -0.18
CA CYS A 103 22.87 11.18 -1.35
C CYS A 103 22.10 12.48 -1.09
N ARG A 104 22.30 13.13 0.06
CA ARG A 104 21.59 14.36 0.45
C ARG A 104 21.67 15.44 -0.63
N GLY A 105 20.51 15.87 -1.13
CA GLY A 105 20.37 16.89 -2.18
C GLY A 105 20.70 16.42 -3.59
N LYS A 106 21.00 15.14 -3.81
CA LYS A 106 21.44 14.60 -5.11
C LYS A 106 20.35 13.83 -5.86
N VAL A 107 19.35 13.32 -5.15
CA VAL A 107 18.23 12.54 -5.71
C VAL A 107 17.01 13.44 -5.96
N ARG A 108 16.33 13.23 -7.09
CA ARG A 108 15.09 13.96 -7.45
C ARG A 108 13.85 13.07 -7.55
N HIS A 109 14.03 11.84 -8.03
CA HIS A 109 12.96 10.85 -8.15
C HIS A 109 13.43 9.57 -7.46
N MET A 110 12.63 9.07 -6.54
CA MET A 110 12.92 7.85 -5.80
C MET A 110 11.75 6.89 -5.85
N SER A 111 12.03 5.61 -6.11
CA SER A 111 11.12 4.49 -5.88
C SER A 111 11.70 3.57 -4.82
N THR A 112 10.89 3.07 -3.91
CA THR A 112 11.31 2.09 -2.89
C THR A 112 10.09 1.40 -2.31
N GLU A 113 10.28 0.23 -1.76
CA GLU A 113 9.24 -0.49 -1.02
C GLU A 113 9.06 0.12 0.39
N PHE A 114 7.85 0.05 0.95
CA PHE A 114 7.49 0.56 2.28
C PHE A 114 6.55 -0.39 3.03
N PHE A 115 6.90 -0.72 4.27
CA PHE A 115 6.10 -1.61 5.12
C PHE A 115 4.95 -0.86 5.79
N LEU A 116 3.74 -1.36 5.60
CA LEU A 116 2.48 -0.79 6.13
C LEU A 116 2.16 -1.17 7.58
N GLY A 117 2.99 -1.98 8.24
CA GLY A 117 2.74 -2.42 9.61
C GLY A 117 2.88 -1.33 10.68
N GLY A 118 3.34 -0.13 10.31
CA GLY A 118 3.52 0.98 11.24
C GLY A 118 4.69 0.75 12.20
N GLY A 119 4.61 1.35 13.39
CA GLY A 119 5.62 1.20 14.44
C GLY A 119 6.90 2.03 14.24
N PRO A 120 7.87 1.89 15.17
CA PRO A 120 9.08 2.72 15.21
C PRO A 120 9.91 2.61 13.93
N ASP A 121 9.93 1.44 13.29
CA ASP A 121 10.66 1.23 12.05
C ASP A 121 10.08 2.07 10.90
N SER A 122 8.75 2.13 10.79
CA SER A 122 8.06 2.93 9.76
C SER A 122 8.29 4.44 9.97
N GLU A 123 8.33 4.88 11.23
CA GLU A 123 8.67 6.26 11.59
C GLU A 123 10.12 6.60 11.25
N GLU A 124 11.05 5.69 11.52
CA GLU A 124 12.46 5.81 11.17
C GLU A 124 12.64 5.90 9.65
N PHE A 125 11.95 5.05 8.88
CA PHE A 125 11.95 5.12 7.41
C PHE A 125 11.59 6.51 6.89
N LEU A 126 10.49 7.09 7.41
CA LEU A 126 10.06 8.42 7.00
C LEU A 126 11.05 9.51 7.42
N HIS A 127 11.73 9.35 8.55
CA HIS A 127 12.83 10.22 8.95
C HIS A 127 14.04 10.11 8.00
N ILE A 128 14.38 8.91 7.57
CA ILE A 128 15.45 8.68 6.59
C ILE A 128 15.13 9.36 5.26
N ILE A 129 13.89 9.26 4.78
CA ILE A 129 13.44 9.97 3.56
C ILE A 129 13.68 11.48 3.68
N LYS A 130 13.38 12.09 4.85
CA LYS A 130 13.65 13.53 5.07
C LYS A 130 15.13 13.88 4.96
N THR A 131 16.03 12.96 5.31
CA THR A 131 17.50 13.15 5.23
C THR A 131 17.99 13.31 3.79
N LEU A 132 17.28 12.77 2.79
CA LEU A 132 17.60 12.99 1.36
C LEU A 132 17.49 14.48 0.96
N GLY A 133 16.77 15.28 1.74
CA GLY A 133 16.66 16.73 1.54
C GLY A 133 15.56 17.14 0.56
N THR A 134 15.49 18.44 0.29
CA THR A 134 14.36 19.09 -0.40
C THR A 134 14.37 18.94 -1.93
N GLN A 135 15.40 18.32 -2.51
CA GLN A 135 15.52 18.12 -3.95
C GLN A 135 14.70 16.92 -4.46
N VAL A 136 14.17 16.08 -3.57
CA VAL A 136 13.28 14.97 -3.92
C VAL A 136 11.92 15.54 -4.33
N THR A 137 11.64 15.53 -5.63
CA THR A 137 10.41 16.05 -6.23
C THR A 137 9.36 14.96 -6.49
N SER A 138 9.76 13.69 -6.45
CA SER A 138 8.90 12.55 -6.71
C SER A 138 9.34 11.39 -5.83
N LEU A 139 8.40 10.86 -5.05
CA LEU A 139 8.59 9.68 -4.22
C LEU A 139 7.49 8.68 -4.57
N ASN A 140 7.89 7.50 -5.03
CA ASN A 140 7.03 6.36 -5.26
C ASN A 140 7.29 5.35 -4.15
N LEU A 141 6.24 4.93 -3.44
CA LEU A 141 6.32 3.94 -2.36
C LEU A 141 5.52 2.71 -2.75
N GLU A 142 6.20 1.58 -2.92
CA GLU A 142 5.57 0.30 -3.17
C GLU A 142 5.19 -0.34 -1.83
N LEU A 143 3.90 -0.27 -1.50
CA LEU A 143 3.41 -0.61 -0.17
C LEU A 143 3.27 -2.13 0.00
N PHE A 144 3.76 -2.68 1.11
CA PHE A 144 3.56 -4.08 1.47
C PHE A 144 3.16 -4.23 2.95
N SER A 145 2.32 -5.21 3.27
CA SER A 145 1.83 -5.46 4.65
C SER A 145 2.27 -6.79 5.23
N VAL A 146 3.01 -7.61 4.46
CA VAL A 146 3.54 -8.91 4.87
C VAL A 146 4.95 -9.05 4.29
N TYR A 147 5.90 -9.56 5.09
CA TYR A 147 7.26 -9.81 4.61
C TYR A 147 7.23 -10.83 3.47
N PRO A 148 7.70 -10.46 2.28
CA PRO A 148 7.71 -11.38 1.17
C PRO A 148 8.83 -12.40 1.42
N ASN A 149 8.52 -13.62 1.84
CA ASN A 149 9.49 -14.70 1.70
C ASN A 149 9.48 -15.14 0.22
N GLU A 150 10.48 -15.91 -0.23
CA GLU A 150 10.79 -16.25 -1.65
C GLU A 150 9.63 -16.74 -2.55
N ALA A 151 8.39 -16.88 -2.07
CA ALA A 151 7.26 -17.32 -2.86
C ALA A 151 6.04 -16.38 -2.93
N ASP A 152 6.09 -15.18 -2.34
CA ASP A 152 4.95 -14.26 -2.37
C ASP A 152 5.01 -13.32 -3.59
N VAL A 153 4.66 -13.84 -4.77
CA VAL A 153 4.30 -13.02 -5.94
C VAL A 153 2.80 -12.71 -5.84
N LEU A 154 2.37 -11.82 -4.94
CA LEU A 154 1.01 -11.27 -5.04
C LEU A 154 0.69 -10.02 -4.20
N PHE A 155 1.56 -9.01 -4.10
CA PHE A 155 1.11 -7.67 -3.65
C PHE A 155 1.84 -6.49 -4.34
N PHE A 156 2.40 -6.69 -5.54
CA PHE A 156 3.01 -5.61 -6.31
C PHE A 156 2.19 -5.30 -7.57
N VAL A 157 1.18 -4.46 -7.38
CA VAL A 157 0.79 -3.48 -8.40
C VAL A 157 0.69 -2.17 -7.64
N ASP A 158 1.21 -1.08 -8.18
CA ASP A 158 1.00 0.27 -7.66
C ASP A 158 -0.50 0.51 -7.37
N VAL A 159 -0.94 0.50 -6.09
CA VAL A 159 -2.38 0.62 -5.77
C VAL A 159 -2.72 1.87 -4.97
N LYS A 160 -3.26 2.86 -5.68
CA LYS A 160 -3.91 4.07 -5.16
C LYS A 160 -5.26 3.83 -4.46
N SER A 161 -5.59 2.60 -4.07
CA SER A 161 -6.99 2.25 -3.78
C SER A 161 -7.35 2.13 -2.30
N GLN A 162 -6.49 2.46 -1.35
CA GLN A 162 -6.90 2.62 0.06
C GLN A 162 -7.09 4.10 0.37
N LEU A 163 -8.23 4.45 0.95
CA LEU A 163 -8.56 5.85 1.26
C LEU A 163 -7.69 6.35 2.40
N PHE A 164 -6.72 7.19 2.02
CA PHE A 164 -5.85 7.92 2.91
C PHE A 164 -6.50 9.22 3.36
N PHE A 165 -6.57 9.45 4.66
CA PHE A 165 -7.09 10.69 5.24
C PHE A 165 -6.00 11.40 6.06
N PRO A 166 -5.93 12.74 6.00
CA PRO A 166 -5.04 13.51 6.85
C PRO A 166 -5.52 13.50 8.32
N GLY A 167 -4.57 13.53 9.25
CA GLY A 167 -4.82 13.53 10.70
C GLY A 167 -4.98 12.13 11.31
N PRO A 168 -5.18 12.05 12.64
CA PRO A 168 -5.40 10.78 13.34
C PRO A 168 -6.75 10.16 12.99
N CYS A 169 -6.94 8.90 13.35
CA CYS A 169 -8.21 8.20 13.25
C CYS A 169 -9.32 8.95 14.01
N PRO A 170 -10.52 9.08 13.42
CA PRO A 170 -11.67 9.53 14.21
C PRO A 170 -11.98 8.48 15.29
N THR A 171 -12.62 8.92 16.37
CA THR A 171 -13.05 8.06 17.48
C THR A 171 -14.57 7.92 17.48
N PRO A 172 -15.16 7.23 16.49
CA PRO A 172 -16.59 7.00 16.44
C PRO A 172 -17.09 6.18 17.64
N THR A 173 -18.37 6.30 17.95
CA THR A 173 -19.02 5.54 19.01
C THR A 173 -19.58 4.25 18.41
N SER A 174 -19.15 3.10 18.93
CA SER A 174 -19.70 1.80 18.56
C SER A 174 -21.14 1.64 19.07
N LEU A 175 -21.91 0.78 18.41
CA LEU A 175 -23.29 0.49 18.80
C LEU A 175 -23.32 -0.13 20.21
N PRO A 176 -24.04 0.46 21.17
CA PRO A 176 -24.15 -0.11 22.51
C PRO A 176 -25.15 -1.28 22.56
N ASN A 177 -24.98 -2.17 23.52
CA ASN A 177 -25.88 -3.29 23.84
C ASN A 177 -26.19 -4.18 22.62
N ILE A 178 -25.17 -4.53 21.85
CA ILE A 178 -25.38 -5.35 20.64
C ILE A 178 -25.94 -6.73 20.99
N ASN A 179 -27.07 -7.10 20.38
CA ASN A 179 -27.55 -8.47 20.44
C ASN A 179 -26.77 -9.31 19.43
N ILE A 180 -25.71 -9.95 19.92
CA ILE A 180 -24.83 -10.75 19.07
C ILE A 180 -25.65 -11.86 18.39
N THR A 181 -26.50 -12.62 19.07
CA THR A 181 -27.30 -13.70 18.41
C THR A 181 -28.11 -13.22 17.20
N ARG A 182 -28.74 -12.04 17.28
CA ARG A 182 -29.48 -11.44 16.14
C ARG A 182 -28.58 -10.91 15.03
N TYR A 183 -27.34 -10.58 15.35
CA TYR A 183 -26.33 -10.18 14.37
C TYR A 183 -25.88 -11.36 13.49
N SER A 184 -26.09 -12.61 13.93
CA SER A 184 -25.65 -13.81 13.22
C SER A 184 -26.33 -14.07 11.90
N GLY A 185 -25.73 -14.94 11.10
CA GLY A 185 -26.14 -15.27 9.74
C GLY A 185 -25.32 -14.56 8.67
N THR A 186 -25.88 -14.48 7.47
CA THR A 186 -25.19 -14.00 6.28
C THR A 186 -25.36 -12.50 6.09
N TRP A 187 -24.27 -11.84 5.69
CA TRP A 187 -24.19 -10.41 5.38
C TRP A 187 -23.48 -10.22 4.04
N TYR A 188 -24.16 -9.60 3.08
CA TYR A 188 -23.65 -9.34 1.73
C TYR A 188 -23.10 -7.92 1.64
N LEU A 189 -21.88 -7.76 1.12
CA LEU A 189 -21.25 -6.46 1.03
C LEU A 189 -22.00 -5.58 0.02
N TYR A 190 -22.61 -4.49 0.49
CA TYR A 190 -23.47 -3.63 -0.30
C TYR A 190 -22.76 -2.35 -0.74
N GLN A 191 -22.10 -1.66 0.18
CA GLN A 191 -21.28 -0.49 -0.11
C GLN A 191 -19.99 -0.55 0.71
N THR A 192 -18.88 -0.06 0.16
CA THR A 192 -17.64 0.06 0.93
C THR A 192 -16.77 1.18 0.42
N TYR A 193 -15.80 1.59 1.23
CA TYR A 193 -14.70 2.41 0.74
C TYR A 193 -13.88 1.63 -0.30
N ALA A 194 -13.31 2.40 -1.24
CA ALA A 194 -12.36 1.81 -2.18
C ALA A 194 -11.27 1.08 -1.41
N SER A 195 -11.01 -0.16 -1.82
CA SER A 195 -9.91 -0.99 -1.31
C SER A 195 -9.34 -1.85 -2.42
N THR A 196 -8.11 -2.34 -2.21
CA THR A 196 -7.42 -3.24 -3.15
C THR A 196 -8.20 -4.55 -3.37
N VAL A 197 -8.92 -5.02 -2.34
CA VAL A 197 -9.73 -6.24 -2.37
C VAL A 197 -10.71 -6.22 -3.54
N GLN A 198 -11.34 -5.08 -3.83
CA GLN A 198 -12.36 -4.97 -4.86
C GLN A 198 -11.83 -5.06 -6.29
N LEU A 199 -10.53 -4.83 -6.50
CA LEU A 199 -9.89 -4.96 -7.81
C LEU A 199 -9.75 -6.42 -8.24
N PHE A 200 -9.53 -7.32 -7.27
CA PHE A 200 -9.31 -8.74 -7.51
C PHE A 200 -10.56 -9.57 -7.22
N PHE A 201 -11.41 -9.10 -6.32
CA PHE A 201 -12.56 -9.84 -5.82
C PHE A 201 -13.87 -9.09 -5.99
N SER A 202 -14.94 -9.85 -6.07
CA SER A 202 -16.33 -9.41 -6.18
C SER A 202 -17.22 -10.31 -5.32
N CYS A 203 -18.50 -9.97 -5.17
CA CYS A 203 -19.46 -10.82 -4.45
C CYS A 203 -19.01 -11.21 -3.04
N GLN A 204 -18.46 -10.25 -2.29
CA GLN A 204 -18.00 -10.49 -0.94
C GLN A 204 -19.20 -10.66 0.01
N LEU A 205 -19.16 -11.69 0.84
CA LEU A 205 -20.10 -11.91 1.94
C LEU A 205 -19.40 -12.49 3.16
N GLY A 206 -20.00 -12.28 4.33
CA GLY A 206 -19.62 -12.92 5.58
C GLY A 206 -20.76 -13.79 6.10
N GLU A 207 -20.47 -15.06 6.36
CA GLU A 207 -21.36 -15.99 7.05
C GLU A 207 -20.88 -16.12 8.49
N TYR A 208 -21.70 -15.65 9.46
CA TYR A 208 -21.38 -15.77 10.88
C TYR A 208 -22.29 -16.80 11.53
N TYR A 209 -21.73 -17.91 11.98
CA TYR A 209 -22.49 -18.97 12.64
C TYR A 209 -22.95 -18.54 14.04
N PRO A 210 -24.00 -19.15 14.61
CA PRO A 210 -24.50 -18.76 15.92
C PRO A 210 -23.40 -18.72 17.00
N PRO A 211 -23.39 -17.69 17.86
CA PRO A 211 -22.40 -17.53 18.93
C PRO A 211 -22.34 -18.75 19.83
N ARG A 212 -21.13 -19.10 20.24
CA ARG A 212 -20.88 -19.99 21.39
C ARG A 212 -21.16 -19.24 22.70
N ALA A 213 -21.26 -19.99 23.80
CA ALA A 213 -21.56 -19.45 25.13
C ALA A 213 -20.52 -18.43 25.64
N ASP A 214 -19.29 -18.48 25.11
CA ASP A 214 -18.19 -17.56 25.43
C ASP A 214 -18.18 -16.29 24.56
N GLY A 215 -19.17 -16.11 23.68
CA GLY A 215 -19.25 -14.96 22.77
C GLY A 215 -18.32 -15.07 21.55
N THR A 216 -17.72 -16.24 21.31
CA THR A 216 -16.96 -16.54 20.08
C THR A 216 -17.84 -17.12 18.98
N TRP A 217 -17.45 -16.87 17.75
CA TRP A 217 -18.22 -17.19 16.56
C TRP A 217 -17.29 -17.77 15.52
N ASP A 218 -17.69 -18.88 14.92
CA ASP A 218 -17.07 -19.31 13.67
C ASP A 218 -17.72 -18.57 12.52
N GLY A 219 -16.96 -18.30 11.47
CA GLY A 219 -17.50 -17.71 10.27
C GLY A 219 -16.72 -18.07 9.02
N VAL A 220 -17.29 -17.72 7.87
CA VAL A 220 -16.65 -17.88 6.58
C VAL A 220 -16.87 -16.60 5.78
N THR A 221 -15.77 -15.98 5.36
CA THR A 221 -15.81 -14.93 4.35
C THR A 221 -15.74 -15.58 2.97
N ARG A 222 -16.67 -15.25 2.08
CA ARG A 222 -16.63 -15.71 0.68
C ARG A 222 -16.50 -14.55 -0.27
N MET A 223 -15.79 -14.77 -1.36
CA MET A 223 -15.63 -13.80 -2.44
C MET A 223 -15.36 -14.51 -3.76
N THR A 224 -15.64 -13.86 -4.88
CA THR A 224 -15.41 -14.38 -6.23
C THR A 224 -14.23 -13.67 -6.86
N GLU A 225 -13.20 -14.43 -7.26
CA GLU A 225 -12.05 -13.92 -7.99
C GLU A 225 -12.48 -13.43 -9.38
N ARG A 226 -12.22 -12.15 -9.69
CA ARG A 226 -12.67 -11.53 -10.95
C ARG A 226 -11.97 -12.11 -12.18
N MET A 227 -10.73 -12.57 -12.05
CA MET A 227 -9.96 -13.09 -13.19
C MET A 227 -10.41 -14.49 -13.61
N THR A 228 -10.77 -15.35 -12.65
CA THR A 228 -11.05 -16.76 -12.92
C THR A 228 -12.52 -17.13 -12.71
N GLY A 229 -13.28 -16.29 -12.00
CA GLY A 229 -14.65 -16.60 -11.56
C GLY A 229 -14.70 -17.58 -10.39
N ASN A 230 -13.56 -18.02 -9.85
CA ASN A 230 -13.54 -18.99 -8.76
C ASN A 230 -14.04 -18.38 -7.45
N ILE A 231 -14.79 -19.19 -6.71
CA ILE A 231 -15.25 -18.85 -5.37
C ILE A 231 -14.14 -19.19 -4.38
N ILE A 232 -13.74 -18.17 -3.64
CA ILE A 232 -12.78 -18.24 -2.54
C ILE A 232 -13.56 -18.27 -1.23
N SER A 233 -13.20 -19.22 -0.36
CA SER A 233 -13.77 -19.33 1.00
C SER A 233 -12.67 -19.23 2.03
N VAL A 234 -12.77 -18.24 2.92
CA VAL A 234 -11.81 -17.98 3.99
C VAL A 234 -12.49 -18.23 5.33
N PRO A 235 -12.27 -19.40 5.96
CA PRO A 235 -12.79 -19.66 7.29
C PRO A 235 -12.09 -18.75 8.31
N GLY A 236 -12.81 -18.34 9.35
CA GLY A 236 -12.27 -17.48 10.39
C GLY A 236 -13.02 -17.63 11.71
N THR A 237 -12.44 -17.05 12.76
CA THR A 237 -13.08 -16.92 14.07
C THR A 237 -13.30 -15.44 14.37
N VAL A 238 -14.51 -15.07 14.74
CA VAL A 238 -14.84 -13.74 15.25
C VAL A 238 -15.04 -13.79 16.75
N LYS A 239 -14.40 -12.88 17.47
CA LYS A 239 -14.52 -12.73 18.92
C LYS A 239 -15.14 -11.38 19.26
N PHE A 240 -16.17 -11.42 20.09
CA PHE A 240 -16.74 -10.23 20.72
C PHE A 240 -15.91 -9.87 21.96
N PHE A 241 -15.33 -8.66 21.99
CA PHE A 241 -14.38 -8.29 23.05
C PHE A 241 -15.02 -7.53 24.21
N SER A 242 -16.14 -6.86 23.96
CA SER A 242 -16.65 -5.86 24.89
C SER A 242 -17.31 -6.49 26.13
N THR A 243 -16.89 -6.00 27.30
CA THR A 243 -17.52 -6.27 28.59
C THR A 243 -18.66 -5.31 28.91
N ASP A 244 -18.71 -4.15 28.23
CA ASP A 244 -19.72 -3.10 28.40
C ASP A 244 -20.88 -3.18 27.38
N GLY A 245 -20.90 -4.21 26.54
CA GLY A 245 -21.89 -4.42 25.49
C GLY A 245 -21.68 -3.60 24.21
N SER A 246 -20.61 -2.81 24.12
CA SER A 246 -20.23 -2.06 22.93
C SER A 246 -19.82 -2.99 21.77
N ALA A 247 -20.23 -2.67 20.55
CA ALA A 247 -20.06 -3.55 19.40
C ALA A 247 -18.63 -3.54 18.82
N VAL A 248 -17.68 -4.09 19.57
CA VAL A 248 -16.25 -4.18 19.21
C VAL A 248 -15.86 -5.64 18.98
N PHE A 249 -15.28 -5.92 17.83
CA PHE A 249 -15.00 -7.27 17.35
C PHE A 249 -13.56 -7.42 16.85
N THR A 250 -13.05 -8.64 16.97
CA THR A 250 -11.81 -9.09 16.35
C THR A 250 -12.11 -10.29 15.48
N SER A 251 -11.74 -10.23 14.19
CA SER A 251 -11.87 -11.32 13.24
C SER A 251 -10.50 -11.88 12.89
N ASP A 252 -10.28 -13.15 13.19
CA ASP A 252 -9.11 -13.93 12.78
C ASP A 252 -9.48 -14.73 11.52
N ASN A 253 -9.10 -14.22 10.34
CA ASN A 253 -9.34 -14.89 9.07
C ASN A 253 -8.18 -15.83 8.74
N HIS A 254 -8.46 -17.13 8.60
CA HIS A 254 -7.45 -18.15 8.38
C HIS A 254 -7.34 -18.46 6.88
N LEU A 255 -6.29 -17.92 6.25
CA LEU A 255 -5.95 -18.14 4.85
C LEU A 255 -5.09 -19.41 4.72
N PHE A 256 -5.60 -20.40 4.01
CA PHE A 256 -4.88 -21.65 3.71
C PHE A 256 -4.74 -21.84 2.21
N SER A 257 -3.58 -22.36 1.78
CA SER A 257 -3.26 -22.70 0.39
C SER A 257 -4.34 -23.56 -0.28
N GLY A 258 -4.89 -24.55 0.45
CA GLY A 258 -5.91 -25.46 -0.06
C GLY A 258 -7.25 -24.81 -0.43
N ASN A 259 -7.56 -23.62 0.12
CA ASN A 259 -8.81 -22.89 -0.17
C ASN A 259 -8.64 -21.84 -1.28
N LEU A 260 -7.40 -21.64 -1.74
CA LEU A 260 -7.00 -20.56 -2.63
C LEU A 260 -6.03 -21.09 -3.69
N PRO A 261 -6.46 -21.98 -4.60
CA PRO A 261 -5.55 -22.69 -5.53
C PRO A 261 -4.76 -21.76 -6.46
N ASN A 262 -5.22 -20.52 -6.66
CA ASN A 262 -4.55 -19.49 -7.46
C ASN A 262 -3.74 -18.48 -6.63
N ILE A 263 -3.80 -18.57 -5.30
CA ILE A 263 -3.01 -17.73 -4.38
C ILE A 263 -1.91 -18.61 -3.81
N GLY A 264 -0.66 -18.33 -4.20
CA GLY A 264 0.51 -19.09 -3.78
C GLY A 264 0.87 -18.89 -2.30
N ILE A 265 0.03 -19.35 -1.38
CA ILE A 265 0.35 -19.37 0.05
C ILE A 265 1.25 -20.57 0.32
N ASN A 266 2.56 -20.36 0.35
CA ASN A 266 3.54 -21.41 0.68
C ASN A 266 3.84 -21.43 2.19
N SER A 267 2.79 -21.55 3.01
CA SER A 267 2.89 -21.77 4.46
C SER A 267 2.23 -23.10 4.82
N PRO A 268 2.96 -24.08 5.40
CA PRO A 268 2.36 -25.32 5.90
C PRO A 268 1.31 -25.10 6.99
N ALA A 269 1.37 -23.95 7.69
CA ALA A 269 0.47 -23.60 8.79
C ALA A 269 -0.68 -22.66 8.37
N GLY A 270 -0.73 -22.22 7.11
CA GLY A 270 -1.59 -21.10 6.69
C GLY A 270 -1.11 -19.74 7.23
N VAL A 271 -1.87 -18.68 6.94
CA VAL A 271 -1.65 -17.31 7.45
C VAL A 271 -2.94 -16.85 8.12
N THR A 272 -2.86 -16.31 9.33
CA THR A 272 -4.03 -15.71 10.00
C THR A 272 -3.95 -14.19 9.92
N LEU A 273 -4.97 -13.58 9.32
CA LEU A 273 -5.13 -12.13 9.28
C LEU A 273 -6.13 -11.69 10.35
N THR A 274 -5.63 -10.96 11.35
CA THR A 274 -6.45 -10.40 12.43
C THR A 274 -6.91 -8.99 12.08
N ILE A 275 -8.22 -8.76 12.08
CA ILE A 275 -8.85 -7.46 11.81
C ILE A 275 -9.69 -7.07 13.02
N ASN A 276 -9.34 -5.93 13.63
CA ASN A 276 -10.17 -5.30 14.66
C ASN A 276 -11.12 -4.30 14.01
N TYR A 277 -12.40 -4.38 14.33
CA TYR A 277 -13.40 -3.48 13.78
C TYR A 277 -14.52 -3.23 14.79
N ILE A 278 -15.30 -2.19 14.52
CA ILE A 278 -16.48 -1.86 15.31
C ILE A 278 -17.72 -1.87 14.42
N VAL A 279 -18.86 -2.24 15.00
CA VAL A 279 -20.16 -2.04 14.36
C VAL A 279 -20.69 -0.69 14.82
N LEU A 280 -20.85 0.22 13.87
CA LEU A 280 -21.36 1.57 14.12
C LEU A 280 -22.89 1.58 14.24
N ALA A 281 -23.56 0.79 13.41
CA ALA A 281 -25.02 0.70 13.39
C ALA A 281 -25.49 -0.59 12.72
N THR A 282 -26.58 -1.16 13.20
CA THR A 282 -27.31 -2.25 12.52
C THR A 282 -28.75 -2.28 13.01
N ASP A 283 -29.67 -2.71 12.15
CA ASP A 283 -31.04 -3.08 12.52
C ASP A 283 -31.23 -4.61 12.58
N TYR A 284 -30.13 -5.36 12.50
CA TYR A 284 -29.99 -6.82 12.49
C TYR A 284 -30.61 -7.54 11.28
N SER A 285 -31.53 -6.90 10.57
CA SER A 285 -32.45 -7.54 9.64
C SER A 285 -32.39 -6.98 8.22
N SER A 286 -31.80 -5.80 8.01
CA SER A 286 -31.61 -5.22 6.69
C SER A 286 -30.19 -4.74 6.44
N TYR A 287 -29.52 -4.12 7.41
CA TYR A 287 -28.16 -3.57 7.23
C TYR A 287 -27.26 -3.72 8.46
N ALA A 288 -25.94 -3.70 8.21
CA ALA A 288 -24.91 -3.52 9.22
C ALA A 288 -23.83 -2.59 8.69
N VAL A 289 -23.28 -1.73 9.56
CA VAL A 289 -22.22 -0.77 9.23
C VAL A 289 -21.02 -1.08 10.10
N GLU A 290 -19.95 -1.56 9.47
CA GLU A 290 -18.70 -1.93 10.12
C GLU A 290 -17.58 -0.97 9.71
N TRP A 291 -16.71 -0.61 10.65
CA TRP A 291 -15.64 0.33 10.40
C TRP A 291 -14.37 -0.05 11.15
N THR A 292 -13.23 0.22 10.52
CA THR A 292 -11.92 0.15 11.16
C THR A 292 -11.01 1.25 10.65
N CYS A 293 -10.01 1.59 11.45
CA CYS A 293 -9.03 2.62 11.13
C CYS A 293 -7.66 2.26 11.65
N TYR A 294 -6.66 2.51 10.80
CA TYR A 294 -5.25 2.36 11.12
C TYR A 294 -4.62 3.75 11.17
N ASP A 295 -4.11 4.11 12.34
CA ASP A 295 -3.53 5.41 12.64
C ASP A 295 -2.02 5.40 12.38
N PHE A 296 -1.51 6.45 11.72
CA PHE A 296 -0.08 6.67 11.42
C PHE A 296 0.39 8.04 11.92
N GLY A 297 -0.26 8.58 12.95
CA GLY A 297 0.00 9.86 13.60
C GLY A 297 -0.52 11.07 12.81
N ILE A 298 0.07 11.34 11.64
CA ILE A 298 -0.32 12.48 10.80
C ILE A 298 -1.36 12.14 9.73
N SER A 299 -1.72 10.86 9.64
CA SER A 299 -2.64 10.33 8.64
C SER A 299 -3.23 9.01 9.10
N ASN A 300 -4.29 8.58 8.44
CA ASN A 300 -4.93 7.30 8.70
C ASN A 300 -5.46 6.62 7.44
N PHE A 301 -5.58 5.30 7.51
CA PHE A 301 -6.37 4.51 6.56
C PHE A 301 -7.67 4.09 7.21
N GLN A 302 -8.79 4.26 6.50
CA GLN A 302 -10.09 3.83 6.96
C GLN A 302 -10.66 2.78 6.04
N PHE A 303 -11.30 1.78 6.64
CA PHE A 303 -12.15 0.84 5.94
C PHE A 303 -13.56 0.96 6.51
N LEU A 304 -14.53 1.00 5.62
CA LEU A 304 -15.94 1.10 5.95
C LEU A 304 -16.68 0.09 5.10
N TRP A 305 -17.46 -0.77 5.73
CA TRP A 305 -18.30 -1.75 5.07
C TRP A 305 -19.75 -1.53 5.48
N ILE A 306 -20.63 -1.40 4.50
CA ILE A 306 -22.07 -1.46 4.68
C ILE A 306 -22.50 -2.79 4.11
N PHE A 307 -22.96 -3.67 4.99
CA PHE A 307 -23.52 -4.95 4.64
C PHE A 307 -25.04 -4.90 4.58
N SER A 308 -25.61 -5.83 3.83
CA SER A 308 -27.04 -6.00 3.62
C SER A 308 -27.44 -7.46 3.89
N ARG A 309 -28.69 -7.69 4.30
CA ARG A 309 -29.26 -9.05 4.40
C ARG A 309 -29.77 -9.62 3.08
N GLY A 310 -29.95 -8.78 2.06
CA GLY A 310 -30.45 -9.16 0.75
C GLY A 310 -29.97 -8.19 -0.32
N ALA A 311 -30.51 -8.29 -1.53
CA ALA A 311 -29.99 -7.56 -2.70
C ALA A 311 -30.02 -6.03 -2.59
N THR A 312 -30.84 -5.45 -1.69
CA THR A 312 -31.03 -4.00 -1.59
C THR A 312 -31.19 -3.53 -0.15
N ILE A 313 -30.77 -2.29 0.12
CA ILE A 313 -31.08 -1.54 1.34
C ILE A 313 -32.05 -0.40 0.99
N SER A 314 -33.05 -0.15 1.84
CA SER A 314 -34.02 0.94 1.60
C SER A 314 -33.34 2.32 1.56
N GLN A 315 -33.89 3.22 0.75
CA GLN A 315 -33.32 4.56 0.59
C GLN A 315 -33.33 5.37 1.90
N SER A 316 -34.34 5.17 2.75
CA SER A 316 -34.41 5.78 4.08
C SER A 316 -33.27 5.31 4.98
N ASN A 317 -32.98 3.99 5.02
CA ASN A 317 -31.88 3.44 5.80
C ASN A 317 -30.53 3.97 5.29
N LEU A 318 -30.31 4.01 3.97
CA LEU A 318 -29.08 4.57 3.40
C LEU A 318 -28.87 6.05 3.76
N GLN A 319 -29.93 6.86 3.72
CA GLN A 319 -29.84 8.27 4.15
C GLN A 319 -29.49 8.40 5.63
N ASN A 320 -30.08 7.57 6.49
CA ASN A 320 -29.81 7.58 7.92
C ASN A 320 -28.36 7.12 8.22
N ILE A 321 -27.88 6.07 7.55
CA ILE A 321 -26.49 5.60 7.66
C ILE A 321 -25.52 6.72 7.29
N ARG A 322 -25.70 7.36 6.13
CA ARG A 322 -24.82 8.45 5.68
C ARG A 322 -24.81 9.65 6.64
N LYS A 323 -25.97 10.03 7.18
CA LYS A 323 -26.07 11.08 8.22
C LYS A 323 -25.31 10.69 9.49
N ALA A 324 -25.47 9.46 9.97
CA ALA A 324 -24.78 8.97 11.17
C ALA A 324 -23.25 8.95 10.97
N LEU A 325 -22.77 8.41 9.86
CA LEU A 325 -21.33 8.40 9.51
C LEU A 325 -20.74 9.81 9.50
N ASN A 326 -21.37 10.74 8.80
CA ASN A 326 -20.86 12.11 8.70
C ASN A 326 -20.85 12.80 10.08
N SER A 327 -21.83 12.53 10.95
CA SER A 327 -21.85 13.09 12.32
C SER A 327 -20.69 12.62 13.18
N GLN A 328 -20.15 11.43 12.88
CA GLN A 328 -18.99 10.83 13.55
C GLN A 328 -17.67 11.08 12.79
N ARG A 329 -17.65 12.04 11.86
CA ARG A 329 -16.48 12.41 11.03
C ARG A 329 -15.99 11.30 10.09
N ILE A 330 -16.87 10.37 9.72
CA ILE A 330 -16.60 9.35 8.71
C ILE A 330 -17.25 9.79 7.40
N ASN A 331 -16.43 10.06 6.37
CA ASN A 331 -16.89 10.69 5.14
C ASN A 331 -17.60 9.71 4.18
N SER A 332 -18.93 9.71 4.22
CA SER A 332 -19.76 8.83 3.38
C SER A 332 -19.72 9.11 1.86
N ALA A 333 -19.09 10.20 1.40
CA ALA A 333 -18.99 10.51 -0.03
C ALA A 333 -18.11 9.53 -0.80
N TRP A 334 -17.23 8.80 -0.12
CA TRP A 334 -16.31 7.84 -0.73
C TRP A 334 -16.85 6.42 -0.82
N LEU A 335 -18.07 6.18 -0.33
CA LEU A 335 -18.74 4.88 -0.45
C LEU A 335 -19.00 4.54 -1.92
N ARG A 336 -18.67 3.31 -2.30
CA ARG A 336 -18.91 2.73 -3.62
C ARG A 336 -19.88 1.57 -3.51
N ASP A 337 -20.90 1.56 -4.36
CA ASP A 337 -21.83 0.45 -4.49
C ASP A 337 -21.12 -0.80 -4.98
N GLN A 338 -21.50 -1.95 -4.43
CA GLN A 338 -21.10 -3.26 -4.93
C GLN A 338 -22.19 -3.80 -5.84
N ASP A 339 -21.78 -4.33 -6.99
CA ASP A 339 -22.69 -5.03 -7.87
C ASP A 339 -22.92 -6.45 -7.34
N LEU A 340 -24.15 -6.71 -6.90
CA LEU A 340 -24.61 -8.01 -6.43
C LEU A 340 -25.36 -8.82 -7.49
N SER A 341 -25.64 -8.24 -8.66
CA SER A 341 -26.54 -8.83 -9.66
C SER A 341 -25.99 -10.09 -10.33
N GLY A 342 -24.67 -10.27 -10.35
CA GLY A 342 -23.98 -11.44 -10.89
C GLY A 342 -23.49 -12.44 -9.84
N CYS A 343 -23.87 -12.28 -8.57
CA CYS A 343 -23.35 -13.12 -7.49
C CYS A 343 -24.13 -14.42 -7.36
N HIS A 344 -23.48 -15.55 -7.64
CA HIS A 344 -24.07 -16.90 -7.63
C HIS A 344 -24.44 -17.44 -6.23
N PHE A 345 -24.44 -16.61 -5.19
CA PHE A 345 -24.72 -16.98 -3.79
C PHE A 345 -26.08 -16.49 -3.28
N LEU A 346 -26.86 -15.84 -4.15
CA LEU A 346 -28.20 -15.33 -3.89
C LEU A 346 -29.27 -16.19 -4.56
#